data_AF-A0A7M2X2J2-F1
#
_entry.id   AF-A0A7M2X2J2-F1
#
_cell.length_a   1.000
_cell.length_b   1.000
_cell.length_c   1.000
_cell.angle_alpha   90.00
_cell.angle_beta   90.00
_cell.angle_gamma   90.00
#
_symmetry.space_group_name_H-M   'P 1'
#
loop_
_entity.id
_entity.type
_entity.pdbx_description
1 polymer ?
#
loop_
_entity_poly.entity_id
_entity_poly.type
_entity_poly.pdbx_seq_one_letter_code
_entity_poly.pdbx_strand_id
1 'polypeptide(L)'
;MDPSTEPGSPPPPTLLGYESSGRVPAKLTARVIFWAVPAVIVFAFGVLLLLNPYFEIESSLGLGVVGTPVMPLDVDQSDEALHQQMGIRTAGYLVVLLLAQWFFLFPRGRLTLHTHGQGRSAVISGAAAGLAGTLLTVGVLAMLLDLAGVWQPLILFDSARSPQPSDIGTATRWGLIIGGMGVCWGIWGFVFYRFMRDRDHRTAVGRVTRWLLAGTILELLIAGPAHVWAANRAQNDHYDCYCARGSYTALVFGCTVLVWLFGPGIFLLVVRERRRREALIRDA
;
A
#
# COMPACT_ATOMS: atom_id res chain seq x y z
N MET A 1 18.40 7.40 83.15
CA MET A 1 18.62 7.39 81.70
C MET A 1 17.53 6.51 81.12
N ASP A 2 16.41 7.12 80.73
CA ASP A 2 15.26 6.42 80.18
C ASP A 2 15.45 6.18 78.67
N PRO A 3 15.37 4.94 78.19
CA PRO A 3 15.43 4.61 76.78
C PRO A 3 14.02 4.26 76.28
N SER A 4 13.24 5.23 75.84
CA SER A 4 12.07 4.95 74.97
C SER A 4 11.36 6.23 74.55
N THR A 5 11.63 6.69 73.34
CA THR A 5 10.70 7.53 72.57
C THR A 5 11.05 7.40 71.10
N GLU A 6 10.63 6.27 70.50
CA GLU A 6 10.57 6.17 69.04
C GLU A 6 9.42 7.06 68.53
N PRO A 7 9.69 7.97 67.58
CA PRO A 7 8.65 8.80 66.98
C PRO A 7 7.73 7.93 66.11
N GLY A 8 6.44 7.91 66.47
CA GLY A 8 5.39 7.15 65.79
C GLY A 8 5.30 7.48 64.30
N SER A 9 5.22 6.43 63.48
CA SER A 9 5.11 6.57 62.03
C SER A 9 3.79 7.27 61.65
N PRO A 10 3.81 8.16 60.65
CA PRO A 10 2.60 8.82 60.19
C PRO A 10 1.63 7.80 59.59
N PRO A 11 0.30 7.97 59.80
CA PRO A 11 -0.69 7.07 59.24
C PRO A 11 -0.59 7.07 57.71
N PRO A 12 -0.74 5.90 57.06
CA PRO A 12 -0.66 5.79 55.62
C PRO A 12 -1.73 6.69 54.97
N PRO A 13 -1.39 7.37 53.86
CA PRO A 13 -2.33 8.26 53.19
C PRO A 13 -3.57 7.49 52.77
N THR A 14 -4.74 8.07 53.05
CA THR A 14 -6.03 7.52 52.68
C THR A 14 -6.10 7.44 51.14
N LEU A 15 -5.96 6.22 50.61
CA LEU A 15 -6.12 5.96 49.19
C LEU A 15 -7.56 6.31 48.79
N LEU A 16 -7.72 7.41 48.06
CA LEU A 16 -8.96 7.76 47.37
C LEU A 16 -9.33 6.58 46.47
N GLY A 17 -10.36 5.83 46.88
CA GLY A 17 -10.88 4.71 46.11
C GLY A 17 -11.28 5.19 44.73
N TYR A 18 -10.50 4.83 43.72
CA TYR A 18 -10.84 5.10 42.33
C TYR A 18 -12.01 4.19 41.97
N GLU A 19 -13.22 4.72 42.11
CA GLU A 19 -14.43 4.03 41.69
C GLU A 19 -14.35 3.86 40.17
N SER A 20 -14.00 2.64 39.73
CA SER A 20 -13.89 2.33 38.32
C SER A 20 -15.27 2.48 37.70
N SER A 21 -15.52 3.61 37.05
CA SER A 21 -16.79 3.88 36.38
C SER A 21 -17.07 2.79 35.35
N GLY A 22 -17.91 1.83 35.75
CA GLY A 22 -18.38 0.75 34.91
C GLY A 22 -19.29 1.33 33.84
N ARG A 23 -18.73 1.55 32.63
CA ARG A 23 -19.42 1.59 31.32
C ARG A 23 -18.37 1.88 30.23
N VAL A 24 -17.58 0.86 29.89
CA VAL A 24 -16.60 0.91 28.79
C VAL A 24 -17.16 0.61 27.37
N PRO A 25 -18.39 0.10 27.12
CA PRO A 25 -18.74 -0.28 25.75
C PRO A 25 -18.90 0.92 24.81
N ALA A 26 -19.34 2.08 25.29
CA ALA A 26 -19.65 3.25 24.45
C ALA A 26 -18.40 3.97 23.89
N LYS A 27 -17.29 4.01 24.64
CA LYS A 27 -16.04 4.65 24.17
C LYS A 27 -15.31 3.82 23.13
N LEU A 28 -15.50 2.49 23.14
CA LEU A 28 -14.89 1.59 22.17
C LEU A 28 -15.65 1.64 20.83
N THR A 29 -16.98 1.72 20.87
CA THR A 29 -17.82 1.92 19.67
C THR A 29 -17.55 3.27 19.02
N ALA A 30 -17.48 4.36 19.80
CA ALA A 30 -17.19 5.68 19.25
C ALA A 30 -15.83 5.74 18.53
N ARG A 31 -14.82 5.01 19.02
CA ARG A 31 -13.49 4.96 18.39
C ARG A 31 -13.44 4.07 17.16
N VAL A 32 -14.16 2.94 17.15
CA VAL A 32 -14.30 2.11 15.95
C VAL A 32 -14.97 2.92 14.85
N ILE A 33 -16.03 3.66 15.17
CA ILE A 33 -16.73 4.53 14.22
C ILE A 33 -15.79 5.63 13.70
N PHE A 34 -15.05 6.31 14.58
CA PHE A 34 -14.16 7.40 14.18
C PHE A 34 -13.05 7.00 13.21
N TRP A 35 -12.58 5.74 13.26
CA TRP A 35 -11.55 5.24 12.34
C TRP A 35 -12.09 4.46 11.15
N ALA A 36 -13.23 3.77 11.32
CA ALA A 36 -13.90 3.07 10.23
C ALA A 36 -14.42 4.06 9.19
N VAL A 37 -14.97 5.21 9.62
CA VAL A 37 -15.53 6.22 8.71
C VAL A 37 -14.50 6.75 7.70
N PRO A 38 -13.32 7.28 8.08
CA PRO A 38 -12.34 7.76 7.11
C PRO A 38 -11.75 6.62 6.26
N ALA A 39 -11.58 5.42 6.80
CA ALA A 39 -11.14 4.27 6.01
C ALA A 39 -12.18 3.88 4.95
N VAL A 40 -13.46 3.88 5.32
CA VAL A 40 -14.59 3.65 4.40
C VAL A 40 -14.71 4.79 3.39
N ILE A 41 -14.47 6.04 3.78
CA ILE A 41 -14.50 7.19 2.86
C ILE A 41 -13.34 7.10 1.85
N VAL A 42 -12.11 6.85 2.30
CA VAL A 42 -10.95 6.70 1.41
C VAL A 42 -11.13 5.48 0.49
N PHE A 43 -11.70 4.40 1.02
CA PHE A 43 -12.04 3.22 0.25
C PHE A 43 -13.15 3.50 -0.78
N ALA A 44 -14.25 4.13 -0.37
CA ALA A 44 -15.35 4.50 -1.25
C ALA A 44 -14.88 5.49 -2.31
N PHE A 45 -14.01 6.44 -1.98
CA PHE A 45 -13.40 7.35 -2.92
C PHE A 45 -12.48 6.64 -3.91
N GLY A 46 -11.67 5.68 -3.44
CA GLY A 46 -10.86 4.81 -4.29
C GLY A 46 -11.72 3.98 -5.24
N VAL A 47 -12.80 3.38 -4.75
CA VAL A 47 -13.77 2.63 -5.57
C VAL A 47 -14.49 3.54 -6.56
N LEU A 48 -14.92 4.74 -6.14
CA LEU A 48 -15.57 5.72 -7.00
C LEU A 48 -14.64 6.17 -8.13
N LEU A 49 -13.36 6.43 -7.82
CA LEU A 49 -12.33 6.76 -8.78
C LEU A 49 -12.05 5.62 -9.77
N LEU A 50 -12.12 4.39 -9.30
CA LEU A 50 -11.89 3.18 -10.10
C LEU A 50 -13.12 2.82 -10.96
N LEU A 51 -14.32 3.21 -10.52
CA LEU A 51 -15.58 3.05 -11.25
C LEU A 51 -15.97 4.27 -12.09
N ASN A 52 -15.30 5.42 -11.93
CA ASN A 52 -15.52 6.63 -12.72
C ASN A 52 -15.62 6.39 -14.24
N PRO A 53 -14.74 5.59 -14.86
CA PRO A 53 -14.86 5.29 -16.29
C PRO A 53 -16.13 4.53 -16.70
N TYR A 54 -16.86 3.92 -15.75
CA TYR A 54 -18.14 3.25 -16.02
C TYR A 54 -19.35 4.18 -15.88
N PHE A 55 -19.21 5.25 -15.08
CA PHE A 55 -20.30 6.17 -14.77
C PHE A 55 -20.18 7.52 -15.50
N GLU A 56 -19.06 7.77 -16.19
CA GLU A 56 -18.77 9.02 -16.91
C GLU A 56 -19.07 10.29 -16.10
N ILE A 57 -18.83 10.26 -14.78
CA ILE A 57 -19.29 11.30 -13.84
C ILE A 57 -18.68 12.67 -14.20
N GLU A 58 -17.40 12.67 -14.59
CA GLU A 58 -16.76 13.78 -15.31
C GLU A 58 -15.61 13.25 -16.16
N SER A 59 -15.47 13.80 -17.37
CA SER A 59 -14.32 13.58 -18.26
C SER A 59 -12.98 14.07 -17.69
N SER A 60 -12.99 14.89 -16.63
CA SER A 60 -11.82 15.50 -15.99
C SER A 60 -11.20 14.64 -14.87
N LEU A 61 -11.97 13.72 -14.27
CA LEU A 61 -11.57 12.87 -13.14
C LEU A 61 -10.93 11.54 -13.60
N GLY A 62 -10.46 11.48 -14.85
CA GLY A 62 -10.10 10.28 -15.59
C GLY A 62 -8.91 9.49 -15.03
N LEU A 63 -9.21 8.43 -14.30
CA LEU A 63 -8.38 7.23 -14.24
C LEU A 63 -8.80 6.33 -15.39
N GLY A 64 -8.14 6.47 -16.55
CA GLY A 64 -8.41 5.61 -17.70
C GLY A 64 -8.19 4.12 -17.38
N VAL A 65 -8.98 3.26 -18.02
CA VAL A 65 -9.11 1.80 -17.77
C VAL A 65 -8.06 0.94 -18.50
N VAL A 66 -7.26 1.55 -19.38
CA VAL A 66 -6.42 0.86 -20.35
C VAL A 66 -4.96 0.83 -19.89
N GLY A 67 -4.59 -0.10 -19.00
CA GLY A 67 -3.17 -0.22 -18.59
C GLY A 67 -2.80 -1.14 -17.44
N THR A 68 -3.65 -2.09 -17.01
CA THR A 68 -3.19 -3.07 -16.01
C THR A 68 -2.19 -4.05 -16.63
N PRO A 69 -1.00 -4.23 -16.04
CA PRO A 69 0.16 -4.92 -16.65
C PRO A 69 0.04 -6.46 -16.72
N VAL A 70 -1.14 -7.01 -16.97
CA VAL A 70 -1.37 -8.46 -16.89
C VAL A 70 -1.91 -9.07 -18.19
N MET A 71 -2.44 -8.29 -19.14
CA MET A 71 -2.85 -8.84 -20.45
C MET A 71 -2.78 -7.83 -21.60
N PRO A 72 -2.33 -8.24 -22.79
CA PRO A 72 -2.45 -7.45 -24.01
C PRO A 72 -3.91 -7.30 -24.43
N LEU A 73 -4.25 -6.11 -24.90
CA LEU A 73 -5.55 -5.79 -25.49
C LEU A 73 -5.56 -6.19 -26.96
N ASP A 74 -6.59 -6.92 -27.36
CA ASP A 74 -6.89 -7.19 -28.76
C ASP A 74 -7.80 -6.06 -29.26
N VAL A 75 -7.28 -5.23 -30.17
CA VAL A 75 -7.90 -3.95 -30.56
C VAL A 75 -9.08 -4.16 -31.53
N ASP A 76 -9.31 -5.39 -31.99
CA ASP A 76 -10.32 -5.72 -33.01
C ASP A 76 -11.71 -6.09 -32.43
N GLN A 77 -11.93 -5.96 -31.12
CA GLN A 77 -13.24 -6.20 -30.50
C GLN A 77 -14.08 -4.92 -30.41
N SER A 78 -15.37 -5.04 -30.74
CA SER A 78 -16.38 -3.99 -30.59
C SER A 78 -16.34 -3.32 -29.21
N ASP A 79 -16.38 -1.99 -29.18
CA ASP A 79 -16.21 -1.16 -27.97
C ASP A 79 -17.05 -1.60 -26.75
N GLU A 80 -18.27 -2.09 -26.97
CA GLU A 80 -19.15 -2.60 -25.89
C GLU A 80 -18.62 -3.87 -25.21
N ALA A 81 -18.16 -4.85 -25.99
CA ALA A 81 -17.62 -6.10 -25.45
C ALA A 81 -16.34 -5.84 -24.65
N LEU A 82 -15.53 -4.88 -25.11
CA LEU A 82 -14.33 -4.43 -24.44
C LEU A 82 -14.65 -3.82 -23.07
N HIS A 83 -15.64 -2.93 -22.99
CA HIS A 83 -16.07 -2.29 -21.75
C HIS A 83 -16.60 -3.30 -20.74
N GLN A 84 -17.42 -4.25 -21.19
CA GLN A 84 -17.97 -5.28 -20.31
C GLN A 84 -16.87 -6.21 -19.77
N GLN A 85 -15.94 -6.64 -20.61
CA GLN A 85 -14.85 -7.52 -20.21
C GLN A 85 -13.88 -6.82 -19.25
N MET A 86 -13.58 -5.54 -19.48
CA MET A 86 -12.78 -4.73 -18.56
C MET A 86 -13.48 -4.56 -17.20
N GLY A 87 -14.77 -4.23 -17.19
CA GLY A 87 -15.54 -4.07 -15.96
C GLY A 87 -15.50 -5.31 -15.06
N ILE A 88 -15.71 -6.49 -15.66
CA ILE A 88 -15.66 -7.78 -14.93
C ILE A 88 -14.27 -8.04 -14.34
N ARG A 89 -13.20 -7.78 -15.12
CA ARG A 89 -11.81 -8.02 -14.67
C ARG A 89 -11.40 -7.07 -13.56
N THR A 90 -11.72 -5.79 -13.72
CA THR A 90 -11.49 -4.75 -12.73
C THR A 90 -12.23 -5.06 -11.43
N ALA A 91 -13.51 -5.45 -11.52
CA ALA A 91 -14.27 -5.93 -10.37
C ALA A 91 -13.61 -7.17 -9.73
N GLY A 92 -13.09 -8.10 -10.53
CA GLY A 92 -12.34 -9.26 -10.05
C GLY A 92 -11.08 -8.88 -9.26
N TYR A 93 -10.25 -7.97 -9.78
CA TYR A 93 -9.09 -7.46 -9.05
C TYR A 93 -9.47 -6.76 -7.75
N LEU A 94 -10.55 -5.97 -7.78
CA LEU A 94 -11.04 -5.25 -6.61
C LEU A 94 -11.56 -6.23 -5.55
N VAL A 95 -12.26 -7.30 -5.95
CA VAL A 95 -12.66 -8.40 -5.06
C VAL A 95 -11.45 -9.10 -4.48
N VAL A 96 -10.41 -9.42 -5.26
CA VAL A 96 -9.19 -10.05 -4.75
C VAL A 96 -8.47 -9.15 -3.76
N LEU A 97 -8.36 -7.86 -4.06
CA LEU A 97 -7.71 -6.86 -3.19
C LEU A 97 -8.51 -6.68 -1.90
N LEU A 98 -9.84 -6.60 -2.00
CA LEU A 98 -10.75 -6.57 -0.86
C LEU A 98 -10.70 -7.84 -0.03
N LEU A 99 -10.60 -9.01 -0.65
CA LEU A 99 -10.44 -10.28 0.06
C LEU A 99 -9.08 -10.36 0.74
N ALA A 100 -8.01 -9.83 0.12
CA ALA A 100 -6.70 -9.75 0.74
C ALA A 100 -6.70 -8.79 1.95
N GLN A 101 -7.34 -7.63 1.80
CA GLN A 101 -7.54 -6.67 2.90
C GLN A 101 -8.44 -7.25 3.99
N TRP A 102 -9.55 -7.90 3.63
CA TRP A 102 -10.45 -8.60 4.55
C TRP A 102 -9.70 -9.69 5.28
N PHE A 103 -8.93 -10.54 4.60
CA PHE A 103 -8.16 -11.61 5.24
C PHE A 103 -7.17 -11.05 6.26
N PHE A 104 -6.66 -9.84 6.02
CA PHE A 104 -5.76 -9.13 6.93
C PHE A 104 -6.50 -8.43 8.08
N LEU A 105 -7.69 -7.88 7.82
CA LEU A 105 -8.48 -7.07 8.76
C LEU A 105 -9.45 -7.90 9.61
N PHE A 106 -9.97 -9.02 9.11
CA PHE A 106 -10.86 -9.89 9.86
C PHE A 106 -10.06 -10.60 10.95
N PRO A 107 -10.33 -10.31 12.24
CA PRO A 107 -9.67 -10.98 13.33
C PRO A 107 -10.20 -12.43 13.36
N ARG A 108 -9.48 -13.35 12.72
CA ARG A 108 -9.76 -14.78 12.84
C ARG A 108 -9.50 -15.22 14.28
N GLY A 109 -10.57 -15.26 15.07
CA GLY A 109 -10.59 -15.81 16.43
C GLY A 109 -9.72 -15.06 17.43
N ARG A 110 -9.57 -15.64 18.63
CA ARG A 110 -8.56 -15.25 19.62
C ARG A 110 -7.18 -15.49 19.00
N LEU A 111 -6.75 -14.59 18.10
CA LEU A 111 -5.36 -14.38 17.76
C LEU A 111 -4.71 -13.87 19.05
N THR A 112 -4.38 -14.81 19.93
CA THR A 112 -3.38 -14.63 20.95
C THR A 112 -2.09 -14.40 20.18
N LEU A 113 -1.87 -13.13 19.79
CA LEU A 113 -0.57 -12.60 19.42
C LEU A 113 0.31 -12.80 20.65
N HIS A 114 0.83 -14.02 20.78
CA HIS A 114 2.01 -14.30 21.54
C HIS A 114 3.06 -13.45 20.85
N THR A 115 3.27 -12.26 21.39
CA THR A 115 4.50 -11.53 21.17
C THR A 115 5.58 -12.36 21.82
N HIS A 116 5.98 -13.43 21.12
CA HIS A 116 7.25 -14.05 21.38
C HIS A 116 8.28 -12.93 21.33
N GLY A 117 9.12 -12.86 22.37
CA GLY A 117 10.23 -11.90 22.42
C GLY A 117 11.15 -12.02 21.19
N GLN A 118 11.09 -13.16 20.50
CA GLN A 118 11.70 -13.36 19.19
C GLN A 118 10.80 -12.78 18.10
N GLY A 119 11.23 -11.67 17.49
CA GLY A 119 10.56 -11.05 16.35
C GLY A 119 10.37 -12.04 15.19
N ARG A 120 9.38 -11.76 14.32
CA ARG A 120 9.19 -12.49 13.05
C ARG A 120 10.53 -12.61 12.31
N SER A 121 10.70 -13.70 11.54
CA SER A 121 11.96 -13.91 10.82
C SER A 121 12.28 -12.69 9.94
N ALA A 122 13.50 -12.18 10.06
CA ALA A 122 13.96 -11.01 9.29
C ALA A 122 13.82 -11.22 7.77
N VAL A 123 13.75 -12.48 7.33
CA VAL A 123 13.51 -12.89 5.94
C VAL A 123 12.15 -12.42 5.43
N ILE A 124 11.07 -12.64 6.18
CA ILE A 124 9.71 -12.28 5.72
C ILE A 124 9.56 -10.76 5.66
N SER A 125 10.03 -10.05 6.68
CA SER A 125 10.01 -8.58 6.70
C SER A 125 10.89 -8.00 5.59
N GLY A 126 12.05 -8.60 5.32
CA GLY A 126 12.93 -8.23 4.21
C GLY A 126 12.30 -8.44 2.84
N ALA A 127 11.64 -9.58 2.61
CA ALA A 127 10.95 -9.88 1.37
C ALA A 127 9.78 -8.92 1.10
N ALA A 128 8.97 -8.61 2.12
CA ALA A 128 7.87 -7.66 2.01
C ALA A 128 8.36 -6.23 1.75
N ALA A 129 9.38 -5.77 2.46
CA ALA A 129 10.03 -4.49 2.20
C ALA A 129 10.67 -4.45 0.80
N GLY A 130 11.24 -5.58 0.36
CA GLY A 130 11.79 -5.76 -0.97
C GLY A 130 10.75 -5.55 -2.05
N LEU A 131 9.55 -6.12 -1.88
CA LEU A 131 8.46 -5.97 -2.84
C LEU A 131 8.05 -4.51 -2.97
N ALA A 132 7.91 -3.80 -1.84
CA ALA A 132 7.63 -2.37 -1.84
C ALA A 132 8.75 -1.58 -2.55
N GLY A 133 10.02 -1.88 -2.27
CA GLY A 133 11.16 -1.25 -2.95
C GLY A 133 11.15 -1.49 -4.47
N THR A 134 10.78 -2.68 -4.91
CA THR A 134 10.63 -3.02 -6.34
C THR A 134 9.51 -2.22 -6.99
N LEU A 135 8.34 -2.14 -6.37
CA LEU A 135 7.22 -1.36 -6.91
C LEU A 135 7.61 0.11 -7.11
N LEU A 136 8.28 0.72 -6.13
CA LEU A 136 8.77 2.11 -6.24
C LEU A 136 9.85 2.25 -7.33
N THR A 137 10.77 1.28 -7.42
CA THR A 137 11.84 1.32 -8.43
C THR A 137 11.28 1.19 -9.85
N VAL A 138 10.34 0.27 -10.05
CA VAL A 138 9.70 0.04 -11.35
C VAL A 138 8.80 1.22 -11.71
N GLY A 139 8.09 1.83 -10.74
CA GLY A 139 7.28 3.02 -10.98
C GLY A 139 8.12 4.21 -11.46
N VAL A 140 9.21 4.53 -10.76
CA VAL A 140 10.18 5.55 -11.20
C VAL A 140 10.76 5.24 -12.57
N LEU A 141 11.19 3.99 -12.80
CA LEU A 141 11.76 3.58 -14.09
C LEU A 141 10.73 3.72 -15.22
N ALA A 142 9.48 3.32 -14.97
CA ALA A 142 8.39 3.47 -15.92
C ALA A 142 8.20 4.94 -16.30
N MET A 143 8.12 5.83 -15.31
CA MET A 143 8.00 7.27 -15.53
C MET A 143 9.19 7.86 -16.31
N LEU A 144 10.42 7.43 -16.02
CA LEU A 144 11.61 7.88 -16.76
C LEU A 144 11.62 7.39 -18.21
N LEU A 145 11.24 6.13 -18.44
CA LEU A 145 11.11 5.58 -19.79
C LEU A 145 9.98 6.25 -20.57
N ASP A 146 8.92 6.68 -19.89
CA ASP A 146 7.79 7.44 -20.45
C ASP A 146 8.25 8.82 -20.90
N LEU A 147 9.04 9.49 -20.07
CA LEU A 147 9.66 10.78 -20.40
C LEU A 147 10.60 10.67 -21.62
N ALA A 148 11.25 9.51 -21.79
CA ALA A 148 12.10 9.22 -22.93
C ALA A 148 11.32 8.75 -24.19
N GLY A 149 10.01 8.54 -24.09
CA GLY A 149 9.19 7.99 -25.19
C GLY A 149 9.42 6.51 -25.48
N VAL A 150 10.14 5.79 -24.61
CA VAL A 150 10.48 4.36 -24.77
C VAL A 150 9.47 3.45 -24.08
N TRP A 151 8.77 3.96 -23.07
CA TRP A 151 7.83 3.17 -22.27
C TRP A 151 6.67 2.61 -23.09
N GLN A 152 5.98 3.46 -23.86
CA GLN A 152 4.83 3.03 -24.65
C GLN A 152 5.18 1.93 -25.67
N PRO A 153 6.23 2.05 -26.50
CA PRO A 153 6.68 0.95 -27.38
C PRO A 153 7.06 -0.34 -26.64
N LEU A 154 7.49 -0.23 -25.37
CA LEU A 154 7.86 -1.38 -24.55
C LEU A 154 6.62 -2.13 -24.03
N ILE A 155 5.54 -1.42 -23.70
CA ILE A 155 4.36 -1.99 -23.05
C ILE A 155 3.14 -2.19 -23.98
N LEU A 156 2.95 -1.33 -24.98
CA LEU A 156 1.86 -1.44 -25.95
C LEU A 156 2.27 -2.43 -27.04
N PHE A 157 1.38 -3.40 -27.27
CA PHE A 157 1.49 -4.32 -28.40
C PHE A 157 1.36 -3.53 -29.69
N ASP A 158 2.42 -3.54 -30.49
CA ASP A 158 2.39 -3.00 -31.84
C ASP A 158 1.61 -3.95 -32.79
N SER A 159 0.38 -4.31 -32.43
CA SER A 159 -0.51 -5.04 -33.33
C SER A 159 -1.07 -4.13 -34.43
N ALA A 160 -0.98 -2.80 -34.25
CA ALA A 160 -1.65 -1.83 -35.11
C ALA A 160 -0.71 -1.00 -36.01
N ARG A 161 0.59 -0.89 -35.72
CA ARG A 161 1.51 0.02 -36.44
C ARG A 161 2.59 -0.69 -37.27
N SER A 162 2.86 -1.98 -37.06
CA SER A 162 3.76 -2.75 -37.94
C SER A 162 3.12 -4.06 -38.45
N PRO A 163 2.93 -4.23 -39.78
CA PRO A 163 2.52 -5.50 -40.38
C PRO A 163 3.62 -6.58 -40.34
N GLN A 164 4.77 -6.28 -39.74
CA GLN A 164 5.89 -7.20 -39.66
C GLN A 164 5.81 -8.02 -38.38
N PRO A 165 5.79 -9.36 -38.46
CA PRO A 165 5.89 -10.20 -37.29
C PRO A 165 7.23 -9.94 -36.62
N SER A 166 7.25 -9.22 -35.51
CA SER A 166 8.46 -9.12 -34.70
C SER A 166 8.76 -10.52 -34.12
N ASP A 167 9.92 -11.10 -34.46
CA ASP A 167 10.32 -12.48 -34.10
C ASP A 167 10.34 -12.77 -32.59
N ILE A 168 10.30 -11.74 -31.74
CA ILE A 168 10.25 -11.88 -30.29
C ILE A 168 8.78 -11.89 -29.86
N GLY A 169 8.22 -13.10 -29.70
CA GLY A 169 6.84 -13.30 -29.30
C GLY A 169 6.44 -12.60 -27.99
N THR A 170 5.16 -12.24 -27.91
CA THR A 170 4.44 -11.64 -26.77
C THR A 170 4.88 -12.18 -25.41
N ALA A 171 4.90 -13.50 -25.28
CA ALA A 171 5.23 -14.19 -24.04
C ALA A 171 6.67 -13.91 -23.58
N THR A 172 7.61 -13.79 -24.52
CA THR A 172 9.02 -13.56 -24.22
C THR A 172 9.23 -12.18 -23.60
N ARG A 173 8.57 -11.14 -24.15
CA ARG A 173 8.68 -9.76 -23.61
C ARG A 173 8.07 -9.65 -22.21
N TRP A 174 6.89 -10.23 -22.00
CA TRP A 174 6.29 -10.30 -20.65
C TRP A 174 7.18 -11.08 -19.67
N GLY A 175 7.79 -12.17 -20.14
CA GLY A 175 8.79 -12.91 -19.38
C GLY A 175 9.98 -12.06 -18.96
N LEU A 176 10.45 -11.15 -19.83
CA LEU A 176 11.52 -10.21 -19.51
C LEU A 176 11.09 -9.17 -18.47
N ILE A 177 9.87 -8.62 -18.59
CA ILE A 177 9.34 -7.64 -17.62
C ILE A 177 9.18 -8.31 -16.24
N ILE A 178 8.46 -9.43 -16.18
CA ILE A 178 8.23 -10.17 -14.93
C ILE A 178 9.55 -10.67 -14.35
N GLY A 179 10.44 -11.20 -15.19
CA GLY A 179 11.78 -11.62 -14.80
C GLY A 179 12.60 -10.45 -14.23
N GLY A 180 12.57 -9.29 -14.87
CA GLY A 180 13.22 -8.07 -14.40
C GLY A 180 12.67 -7.58 -13.06
N MET A 181 11.35 -7.61 -12.89
CA MET A 181 10.70 -7.31 -11.60
C MET A 181 11.12 -8.31 -10.52
N GLY A 182 11.18 -9.60 -10.85
CA GLY A 182 11.64 -10.65 -9.94
C GLY A 182 13.11 -10.48 -9.50
N VAL A 183 13.99 -10.12 -10.43
CA VAL A 183 15.40 -9.81 -10.13
C VAL A 183 15.49 -8.57 -9.23
N CYS A 184 14.77 -7.51 -9.57
CA CYS A 184 14.71 -6.29 -8.76
C CYS A 184 14.19 -6.58 -7.34
N TRP A 185 13.19 -7.46 -7.21
CA TRP A 185 12.68 -7.93 -5.93
C TRP A 185 13.70 -8.72 -5.13
N GLY A 186 14.44 -9.62 -5.77
CA GLY A 186 15.56 -10.33 -5.15
C GLY A 186 16.63 -9.38 -4.62
N ILE A 187 17.01 -8.37 -5.42
CA ILE A 187 18.02 -7.36 -5.03
C ILE A 187 17.55 -6.58 -3.81
N TRP A 188 16.36 -5.97 -3.85
CA TRP A 188 15.85 -5.18 -2.73
C TRP A 188 15.56 -6.03 -1.49
N GLY A 189 15.01 -7.24 -1.68
CA GLY A 189 14.80 -8.20 -0.61
C GLY A 189 16.10 -8.57 0.09
N PHE A 190 17.18 -8.78 -0.67
CA PHE A 190 18.52 -9.05 -0.13
C PHE A 190 19.10 -7.84 0.61
N VAL A 191 19.01 -6.63 0.03
CA VAL A 191 19.47 -5.39 0.66
C VAL A 191 18.77 -5.17 2.01
N PHE A 192 17.44 -5.29 2.05
CA PHE A 192 16.68 -5.12 3.29
C PHE A 192 16.91 -6.25 4.29
N TYR A 193 17.05 -7.49 3.82
CA TYR A 193 17.41 -8.61 4.68
C TYR A 193 18.77 -8.39 5.35
N ARG A 194 19.80 -8.01 4.58
CA ARG A 194 21.14 -7.70 5.09
C ARG A 194 21.09 -6.55 6.09
N PHE A 195 20.32 -5.51 5.78
CA PHE A 195 20.14 -4.34 6.64
C PHE A 195 19.45 -4.67 7.98
N MET A 196 18.46 -5.57 7.96
CA MET A 196 17.72 -6.00 9.15
C MET A 196 18.46 -7.07 9.98
N ARG A 197 19.31 -7.89 9.36
CA ARG A 197 20.07 -8.94 10.05
C ARG A 197 21.04 -8.38 11.09
N ASP A 198 21.65 -7.24 10.81
CA ASP A 198 22.73 -6.67 11.65
C ASP A 198 22.20 -5.69 12.71
N ARG A 199 20.88 -5.52 12.84
CA ARG A 199 20.26 -4.53 13.74
C ARG A 199 19.12 -5.12 14.57
N ASP A 200 18.80 -4.47 15.68
CA ASP A 200 17.60 -4.80 16.44
C ASP A 200 16.37 -4.68 15.55
N HIS A 201 15.62 -5.79 15.41
CA HIS A 201 14.54 -5.97 14.45
C HIS A 201 13.52 -4.82 14.49
N ARG A 202 13.21 -4.32 15.70
CA ARG A 202 12.22 -3.24 15.88
C ARG A 202 12.72 -1.92 15.31
N THR A 203 13.97 -1.56 15.58
CA THR A 203 14.57 -0.32 15.07
C THR A 203 14.80 -0.38 13.56
N ALA A 204 15.19 -1.55 13.06
CA ALA A 204 15.45 -1.77 11.64
C ALA A 204 14.18 -1.63 10.79
N VAL A 205 13.09 -2.29 11.20
CA VAL A 205 11.79 -2.21 10.50
C VAL A 205 11.28 -0.77 10.49
N GLY A 206 11.32 -0.06 11.62
CA GLY A 206 10.87 1.33 11.68
C GLY A 206 11.65 2.26 10.74
N ARG A 207 12.96 2.05 10.59
CA ARG A 207 13.79 2.83 9.68
C ARG A 207 13.50 2.50 8.21
N VAL A 208 13.34 1.22 7.87
CA VAL A 208 12.97 0.78 6.51
C VAL A 208 11.59 1.32 6.13
N THR A 209 10.59 1.21 7.00
CA THR A 209 9.25 1.79 6.77
C THR A 209 9.33 3.30 6.53
N ARG A 210 10.15 4.03 7.29
CA ARG A 210 10.34 5.48 7.10
C ARG A 210 10.99 5.80 5.75
N TRP A 211 11.98 5.01 5.31
CA TRP A 211 12.62 5.18 4.01
C TRP A 211 11.67 4.87 2.86
N LEU A 212 10.93 3.77 2.94
CA LEU A 212 9.92 3.41 1.93
C LEU A 212 8.83 4.49 1.86
N LEU A 213 8.31 4.94 3.00
CA LEU A 213 7.31 6.02 3.04
C LEU A 213 7.83 7.32 2.43
N ALA A 214 9.07 7.72 2.77
CA ALA A 214 9.70 8.90 2.17
C ALA A 214 9.88 8.75 0.65
N GLY A 215 10.30 7.56 0.20
CA GLY A 215 10.43 7.24 -1.23
C GLY A 215 9.08 7.29 -1.95
N THR A 216 8.02 6.75 -1.36
CA THR A 216 6.68 6.78 -1.94
C THR A 216 6.12 8.20 -2.03
N ILE A 217 6.31 9.03 -1.00
CA ILE A 217 5.89 10.44 -1.04
C ILE A 217 6.66 11.19 -2.13
N LEU A 218 7.97 10.97 -2.24
CA LEU A 218 8.80 11.58 -3.27
C LEU A 218 8.35 11.16 -4.68
N GLU A 219 8.07 9.87 -4.88
CA GLU A 219 7.60 9.34 -6.16
C GLU A 219 6.25 9.93 -6.56
N LEU A 220 5.28 10.01 -5.64
CA LEU A 220 3.98 10.65 -5.93
C LEU A 220 4.12 12.14 -6.23
N LEU A 221 5.03 12.84 -5.53
CA LEU A 221 5.29 14.26 -5.73
C LEU A 221 5.91 14.56 -7.11
N ILE A 222 6.74 13.65 -7.64
CA ILE A 222 7.32 13.78 -8.98
C ILE A 222 6.35 13.28 -10.06
N ALA A 223 5.61 12.19 -9.78
CA ALA A 223 4.70 11.56 -10.72
C ALA A 223 3.55 12.49 -11.11
N GLY A 224 2.99 13.27 -10.17
CA GLY A 224 1.89 14.21 -10.46
C GLY A 224 2.25 15.26 -11.54
N PRO A 225 3.29 16.08 -11.36
CA PRO A 225 3.74 17.04 -12.37
C PRO A 225 4.19 16.39 -13.68
N ALA A 226 4.91 15.25 -13.61
CA ALA A 226 5.31 14.51 -14.81
C ALA A 226 4.08 14.04 -15.62
N HIS A 227 3.04 13.62 -14.91
CA HIS A 227 1.78 13.21 -15.50
C HIS A 227 1.06 14.36 -16.21
N VAL A 228 0.94 15.52 -15.56
CA VAL A 228 0.33 16.73 -16.16
C VAL A 228 1.13 17.19 -17.38
N TRP A 229 2.47 17.18 -17.29
CA TRP A 229 3.33 17.53 -18.42
C TRP A 229 3.14 16.61 -19.62
N ALA A 230 3.11 15.29 -19.39
CA ALA A 230 2.87 14.31 -20.44
C ALA A 230 1.46 14.45 -21.04
N ALA A 231 0.46 14.74 -20.21
CA ALA A 231 -0.91 14.98 -20.65
C ALA A 231 -1.05 16.20 -21.56
N ASN A 232 -0.40 17.32 -21.20
CA ASN A 232 -0.42 18.52 -22.02
C ASN A 232 0.28 18.33 -23.38
N ARG A 233 1.35 17.51 -23.43
CA ARG A 233 2.09 17.25 -24.67
C ARG A 233 1.29 16.40 -25.66
N ALA A 234 0.49 15.48 -25.12
CA ALA A 234 -0.30 14.53 -25.88
C ALA A 234 -1.64 15.05 -26.38
N GLN A 235 -2.06 16.26 -25.99
CA GLN A 235 -3.35 16.82 -26.37
C GLN A 235 -3.57 16.92 -27.90
N ASN A 236 -2.50 16.83 -28.70
CA ASN A 236 -2.56 16.80 -30.16
C ASN A 236 -2.69 15.39 -30.77
N ASP A 237 -2.46 14.32 -29.99
CA ASP A 237 -2.53 12.93 -30.45
C ASP A 237 -3.75 12.22 -29.83
N HIS A 238 -4.79 12.02 -30.63
CA HIS A 238 -6.07 11.44 -30.22
C HIS A 238 -5.99 9.97 -29.76
N TYR A 239 -4.86 9.31 -30.00
CA TYR A 239 -4.62 7.90 -29.64
C TYR A 239 -3.77 7.72 -28.37
N ASP A 240 -3.47 8.80 -27.65
CA ASP A 240 -2.55 8.70 -26.52
C ASP A 240 -3.27 8.25 -25.23
N CYS A 241 -3.23 6.93 -25.03
CA CYS A 241 -3.86 6.28 -23.90
C CYS A 241 -3.14 6.67 -22.58
N TYR A 242 -3.86 7.37 -21.71
CA TYR A 242 -3.41 7.80 -20.38
C TYR A 242 -2.77 6.69 -19.55
N CYS A 243 -3.34 5.48 -19.60
CA CYS A 243 -3.02 4.39 -18.68
C CYS A 243 -1.92 3.48 -19.23
N ALA A 244 -1.54 3.69 -20.50
CA ALA A 244 -0.29 3.21 -21.06
C ALA A 244 0.90 4.11 -20.67
N ARG A 245 0.71 5.19 -19.89
CA ARG A 245 1.82 6.04 -19.46
C ARG A 245 2.56 5.47 -18.27
N GLY A 246 3.87 5.63 -18.28
CA GLY A 246 4.73 5.22 -17.16
C GLY A 246 4.47 6.07 -15.91
N SER A 247 4.08 7.34 -16.07
CA SER A 247 3.63 8.18 -14.96
C SER A 247 2.42 7.62 -14.22
N TYR A 248 1.46 7.03 -14.94
CA TYR A 248 0.31 6.35 -14.32
C TYR A 248 0.74 5.11 -13.54
N THR A 249 1.65 4.31 -14.11
CA THR A 249 2.21 3.12 -13.43
C THR A 249 2.88 3.50 -12.11
N ALA A 250 3.66 4.59 -12.09
CA ALA A 250 4.28 5.13 -10.88
C ALA A 250 3.24 5.52 -9.81
N LEU A 251 2.15 6.18 -10.20
CA LEU A 251 1.06 6.54 -9.28
C LEU A 251 0.41 5.29 -8.68
N VAL A 252 0.08 4.29 -9.50
CA VAL A 252 -0.56 3.05 -9.04
C VAL A 252 0.34 2.29 -8.07
N PHE A 253 1.62 2.14 -8.39
CA PHE A 253 2.59 1.48 -7.52
C PHE A 253 2.85 2.26 -6.24
N GLY A 254 3.01 3.58 -6.32
CA GLY A 254 3.14 4.44 -5.16
C GLY A 254 1.94 4.34 -4.22
N CYS A 255 0.72 4.46 -4.74
CA CYS A 255 -0.51 4.31 -3.97
C CYS A 255 -0.63 2.92 -3.34
N THR A 256 -0.29 1.86 -4.08
CA THR A 256 -0.30 0.48 -3.57
C THR A 256 0.66 0.34 -2.39
N VAL A 257 1.87 0.88 -2.50
CA VAL A 257 2.85 0.88 -1.41
C VAL A 257 2.36 1.71 -0.22
N LEU A 258 1.76 2.89 -0.41
CA LEU A 258 1.18 3.66 0.70
C LEU A 258 0.13 2.85 1.46
N VAL A 259 -0.82 2.23 0.75
CA VAL A 259 -1.86 1.40 1.36
C VAL A 259 -1.24 0.24 2.15
N TRP A 260 -0.19 -0.38 1.60
CA TRP A 260 0.53 -1.47 2.25
C TRP A 260 1.33 -1.03 3.48
N LEU A 261 1.94 0.16 3.45
CA LEU A 261 2.70 0.71 4.57
C LEU A 261 1.76 1.19 5.70
N PHE A 262 0.64 1.82 5.37
CA PHE A 262 -0.30 2.36 6.34
C PHE A 262 -1.26 1.32 6.91
N GLY A 263 -1.68 0.32 6.12
CA GLY A 263 -2.69 -0.66 6.53
C GLY A 263 -2.34 -1.40 7.82
N PRO A 264 -1.25 -2.18 7.86
CA PRO A 264 -0.79 -2.86 9.08
C PRO A 264 -0.26 -1.88 10.12
N GLY A 265 0.35 -0.77 9.69
CA GLY A 265 1.02 0.20 10.56
C GLY A 265 0.06 0.91 11.52
N ILE A 266 -1.10 1.34 11.01
CA ILE A 266 -2.15 1.95 11.83
C ILE A 266 -2.69 0.93 12.84
N PHE A 267 -2.94 -0.31 12.40
CA PHE A 267 -3.40 -1.37 13.29
C PHE A 267 -2.41 -1.65 14.43
N LEU A 268 -1.11 -1.74 14.13
CA LEU A 268 -0.08 -1.97 15.14
C LEU A 268 0.07 -0.80 16.12
N LEU A 269 -0.10 0.44 15.66
CA LEU A 269 -0.12 1.62 16.55
C LEU A 269 -1.29 1.57 17.52
N VAL A 270 -2.48 1.22 17.04
CA VAL A 270 -3.67 1.05 17.90
C VAL A 270 -3.45 -0.06 18.94
N VAL A 271 -2.88 -1.20 18.53
CA VAL A 271 -2.57 -2.30 19.44
C VAL A 271 -1.51 -1.90 20.48
N ARG A 272 -0.47 -1.17 20.08
CA ARG A 272 0.58 -0.68 20.99
C ARG A 272 0.00 0.27 22.03
N GLU A 273 -0.81 1.23 21.61
CA GLU A 273 -1.45 2.21 22.49
C GLU A 273 -2.42 1.54 23.46
N ARG A 274 -3.17 0.52 23.00
CA ARG A 274 -4.02 -0.29 23.86
C ARG A 274 -3.21 -1.01 24.95
N ARG A 275 -2.11 -1.68 24.59
CA ARG A 275 -1.25 -2.38 25.57
C ARG A 275 -0.62 -1.41 26.58
N ARG A 276 -0.19 -0.22 26.13
CA ARG A 276 0.37 0.81 27.01
C ARG A 276 -0.65 1.24 28.06
N ARG A 277 -1.92 1.42 27.68
CA ARG A 277 -3.01 1.75 28.61
C ARG A 277 -3.30 0.62 29.59
N GLU A 278 -3.31 -0.62 29.13
CA GLU A 278 -3.52 -1.80 29.99
C GLU A 278 -2.40 -2.02 31.01
N ALA A 279 -1.16 -1.58 30.73
CA ALA A 279 -0.08 -1.58 31.70
C ALA A 279 -0.27 -0.50 32.77
N LEU A 280 -0.58 0.74 32.36
CA LEU A 280 -0.84 1.85 33.28
C LEU A 280 -2.03 1.60 34.21
N ILE A 281 -3.03 0.83 33.78
CA ILE A 281 -4.18 0.44 34.62
C ILE A 281 -3.81 -0.69 35.61
N ARG A 282 -2.82 -1.53 35.28
CA ARG A 282 -2.37 -2.61 36.18
C ARG A 282 -1.47 -2.11 37.31
N ASP A 283 -0.75 -1.02 37.06
CA ASP A 283 0.19 -0.42 38.01
C ASP A 283 -0.48 0.65 38.91
N ALA A 284 -1.77 0.93 38.70
CA ALA A 284 -2.58 1.91 39.44
C ALA A 284 -3.60 1.20 40.35
#